data_AF-A0A946H0N1-F1
#
_entry.id   AF-A0A946H0N1-F1
#
_cell.length_a   1.000
_cell.length_b   1.000
_cell.length_c   1.000
_cell.angle_alpha   90.00
_cell.angle_beta   90.00
_cell.angle_gamma   90.00
#
_symmetry.space_group_name_H-M   'P 1'
#
loop_
_entity.id
_entity.type
_entity.pdbx_description
1 polymer ?
#
loop_
_entity_poly.entity_id
_entity_poly.type
_entity_poly.pdbx_seq_one_letter_code
_entity_poly.pdbx_strand_id
1 'polypeptide(L)' 'MTESSLNEQSLGQQLATLQFTAGLPEGVRDALAEIATERCFAAGEFLCREGESTPELFLIAAGHV' A
#
# COMPACT_ATOMS: atom_id res chain seq x y z
N MET A 1 5.07 18.81 -9.59
CA MET A 1 4.16 17.78 -10.10
C MET A 1 5.04 16.66 -10.61
N THR A 2 5.31 15.66 -9.78
CA THR A 2 6.07 14.47 -10.19
C THR A 2 5.06 13.34 -10.29
N GLU A 3 4.69 13.04 -11.53
CA GLU A 3 4.00 11.82 -11.93
C GLU A 3 4.88 10.63 -11.54
N SER A 4 4.62 10.04 -10.37
CA SER A 4 5.16 8.72 -10.02
C SER A 4 4.33 7.69 -10.77
N SER A 5 4.90 7.17 -11.85
CA SER A 5 4.39 6.02 -12.57
C SER A 5 4.44 4.79 -11.66
N LEU A 6 3.36 4.54 -10.90
CA LEU A 6 3.12 3.22 -10.34
C LEU A 6 3.00 2.27 -11.54
N ASN A 7 3.95 1.33 -11.63
CA ASN A 7 4.04 0.15 -12.50
C ASN A 7 2.73 -0.25 -13.22
N GLU A 8 2.84 -0.73 -14.46
CA GLU A 8 1.76 -1.09 -15.41
C GLU A 8 0.67 -2.09 -14.92
N GLN A 9 0.70 -2.50 -13.65
CA GLN A 9 -0.37 -3.22 -12.96
C GLN A 9 -1.06 -2.30 -11.94
N SER A 10 -2.37 -2.10 -12.09
CA SER A 10 -3.14 -1.29 -11.15
C SER A 10 -2.99 -1.84 -9.72
N LEU A 11 -2.91 -0.94 -8.73
CA LEU A 11 -2.81 -1.31 -7.31
C LEU A 11 -3.94 -2.28 -6.89
N GLY A 12 -5.12 -2.20 -7.50
CA GLY A 12 -6.22 -3.17 -7.31
C GLY A 12 -5.84 -4.61 -7.67
N GLN A 13 -5.06 -4.82 -8.74
CA GLN A 13 -4.54 -6.14 -9.11
C GLN A 13 -3.49 -6.63 -8.12
N GLN A 14 -2.61 -5.74 -7.64
CA GLN A 14 -1.62 -6.09 -6.62
C GLN A 14 -2.31 -6.52 -5.31
N LEU A 15 -3.35 -5.80 -4.91
CA LEU A 15 -4.21 -6.18 -3.77
C LEU A 15 -4.88 -7.55 -3.97
N ALA A 16 -5.17 -7.98 -5.21
CA ALA A 16 -5.72 -9.31 -5.44
C ALA A 16 -4.71 -10.44 -5.15
N THR A 17 -3.41 -10.15 -5.18
CA THR A 17 -2.34 -11.14 -4.92
C THR A 17 -2.00 -11.31 -3.43
N LEU A 18 -2.35 -10.34 -2.59
CA LEU A 18 -2.06 -10.40 -1.17
C LEU A 18 -3.09 -11.26 -0.45
N GLN A 19 -2.62 -12.25 0.33
CA GLN A 19 -3.49 -13.23 0.97
C GLN A 19 -4.61 -12.61 1.83
N PHE A 20 -4.33 -11.48 2.50
CA PHE A 20 -5.28 -10.84 3.40
C PHE A 20 -6.34 -9.97 2.67
N THR A 21 -6.12 -9.61 1.40
CA THR A 21 -7.09 -8.88 0.56
C THR A 21 -7.65 -9.71 -0.60
N ALA A 22 -7.14 -10.92 -0.83
CA ALA A 22 -7.61 -11.81 -1.90
C ALA A 22 -9.10 -12.17 -1.78
N GLY A 23 -9.63 -12.25 -0.55
CA GLY A 23 -11.04 -12.52 -0.28
C GLY A 23 -11.97 -11.31 -0.44
N LEU A 24 -11.43 -10.11 -0.69
CA LEU A 24 -12.24 -8.92 -0.90
C LEU A 24 -12.83 -8.90 -2.31
N PRO A 25 -14.09 -8.46 -2.49
CA PRO A 25 -14.65 -8.20 -3.80
C PRO A 25 -13.78 -7.23 -4.62
N GLU A 26 -13.77 -7.38 -5.94
CA GLU A 26 -13.00 -6.53 -6.84
C GLU A 26 -13.26 -5.04 -6.62
N GLY A 27 -14.53 -4.61 -6.60
CA GLY A 27 -14.87 -3.21 -6.35
C GLY A 27 -14.42 -2.66 -4.99
N VAL A 28 -14.21 -3.52 -3.98
CA VAL A 28 -13.64 -3.10 -2.70
C VAL A 28 -12.13 -2.90 -2.84
N ARG A 29 -11.43 -3.76 -3.58
CA ARG A 29 -10.00 -3.59 -3.86
C ARG A 29 -9.73 -2.35 -4.71
N ASP A 30 -10.59 -2.08 -5.69
CA ASP A 30 -10.48 -0.88 -6.51
C ASP A 30 -10.71 0.39 -5.67
N ALA A 31 -11.73 0.39 -4.80
CA ALA A 31 -11.95 1.50 -3.87
C ALA A 31 -10.76 1.72 -2.92
N LEU A 32 -10.13 0.64 -2.42
CA LEU A 32 -8.90 0.73 -1.62
C LEU A 32 -7.74 1.32 -2.43
N ALA A 33 -7.61 0.92 -3.70
CA ALA A 33 -6.58 1.43 -4.59
C ALA A 33 -6.76 2.92 -4.89
N GLU A 34 -8.01 3.39 -5.04
CA GLU A 34 -8.33 4.80 -5.29
C GLU A 34 -8.01 5.71 -4.10
N ILE A 35 -8.20 5.23 -2.86
CA ILE A 35 -7.93 6.02 -1.66
C ILE A 35 -6.50 5.89 -1.13
N ALA A 36 -5.72 4.94 -1.66
CA ALA A 36 -4.33 4.75 -1.26
C ALA A 36 -3.49 5.97 -1.64
N THR A 37 -2.60 6.37 -0.73
CA THR A 37 -1.71 7.52 -0.96
C THR A 37 -0.25 7.07 -0.94
N GLU A 38 0.53 7.57 -1.89
CA GLU A 38 1.97 7.33 -1.92
C GLU A 38 2.65 8.14 -0.81
N ARG A 39 3.53 7.48 -0.04
CA ARG A 39 4.36 8.13 0.98
C ARG A 39 5.80 7.63 0.85
N CYS A 40 6.76 8.53 1.06
CA CYS A 40 8.18 8.21 1.10
C CYS A 40 8.70 8.39 2.53
N PHE A 41 9.61 7.50 2.93
CA PHE A 41 10.22 7.50 4.25
C PHE A 41 11.74 7.47 4.11
N ALA A 42 12.44 8.11 5.05
CA ALA A 42 13.90 8.09 5.07
C ALA A 42 14.45 6.78 5.65
N ALA A 43 15.68 6.42 5.29
CA ALA A 43 16.36 5.29 5.91
C ALA A 43 16.51 5.52 7.43
N GLY A 44 16.11 4.52 8.22
CA GLY A 44 16.11 4.59 9.69
C GLY A 44 14.86 5.24 10.30
N GLU A 45 13.89 5.67 9.50
CA GLU A 45 12.57 6.07 9.97
C GLU A 45 11.73 4.85 10.38
N PHE A 46 10.90 5.00 11.41
CA PHE A 46 10.04 3.92 11.91
C PHE A 46 8.62 4.08 11.36
N LEU A 47 8.12 3.07 10.65
CA LEU A 47 6.74 3.04 10.14
C LEU A 47 5.72 2.74 11.25
N CYS A 48 6.07 1.83 12.16
CA CYS A 48 5.29 1.48 13.34
C CYS A 48 6.22 1.00 14.45
N ARG A 49 5.76 1.03 15.70
CA ARG A 49 6.49 0.53 16.87
C ARG A 49 5.69 -0.56 17.56
N GLU A 50 6.40 -1.53 18.14
CA GLU A 50 5.76 -2.57 18.92
C GLU A 50 4.96 -1.98 20.09
N GLY A 51 3.73 -2.46 20.27
CA GLY A 51 2.80 -1.94 21.28
C GLY A 51 2.09 -0.64 20.90
N GLU A 52 2.41 -0.05 19.73
CA GLU A 52 1.70 1.12 19.21
C GLU A 52 0.51 0.70 18.33
N SER A 53 -0.64 1.35 18.54
CA SER A 53 -1.79 1.20 17.65
C SER A 53 -1.57 2.07 16.41
N THR A 54 -1.41 1.44 15.25
CA THR A 54 -1.31 2.14 13.97
C THR A 54 -2.58 1.89 13.16
N PRO A 55 -3.37 2.92 12.81
CA PRO A 55 -4.58 2.74 12.01
C PRO A 55 -4.29 2.59 10.51
N GLU A 56 -3.03 2.77 10.10
CA GLU A 56 -2.59 2.79 8.70
C GLU A 56 -2.11 1.40 8.25
N LEU A 57 -2.39 1.06 6.99
CA LEU A 57 -1.84 -0.10 6.29
C LEU A 57 -0.85 0.41 5.24
N PHE A 58 0.35 -0.17 5.23
CA PHE A 58 1.39 0.18 4.25
C PHE A 58 1.63 -0.96 3.27
N LEU A 59 1.79 -0.60 2.00
CA LEU A 59 2.29 -1.47 0.94
C LEU A 59 3.61 -0.91 0.44
N ILE A 60 4.64 -1.76 0.37
CA ILE A 60 5.97 -1.34 -0.03
C ILE A 60 6.04 -1.31 -1.56
N ALA A 61 5.93 -0.11 -2.14
CA ALA A 61 6.06 0.09 -3.58
C ALA A 61 7.52 -0.04 -4.06
N ALA A 62 8.47 0.44 -3.25
CA ALA A 62 9.91 0.33 -3.51
C ALA A 62 10.71 0.42 -2.20
N GLY A 63 11.86 -0.26 -2.14
CA GLY A 63 12.75 -0.28 -0.97
C GLY A 63 12.61 -1.54 -0.12
N HIS A 64 13.09 -1.46 1.13
CA HIS A 64 13.04 -2.53 2.12
C HIS A 64 12.72 -1.93 3.51
N VAL A 65 12.06 -2.75 4.34
CA VAL A 65 11.69 -2.45 5.73
C VAL A 65 12.25 -3.49 6.67
#